data_AF-A0A817R2R7-F1
#
_entry.id   AF-A0A817R2R7-F1
#
_cell.length_a   1.000
_cell.length_b   1.000
_cell.length_c   1.000
_cell.angle_alpha   90.00
_cell.angle_beta   90.00
_cell.angle_gamma   90.00
#
_symmetry.space_group_name_H-M   'P 1'
#
loop_
_entity.id
_entity.type
_entity.pdbx_description
1 polymer ?
#
loop_
_entity_poly.entity_id
_entity_poly.type
_entity_poly.pdbx_seq_one_letter_code
_entity_poly.pdbx_strand_id
1 'polypeptide(L)'
;MNLRDENFYDFIRQFAGKKVAALLSFQECNSVDSFLGCQDVTAILHLESDELIDLKKNMCITLSNGSIYLLPGIESSIMHLTKLFKNKQEELIKQSKRRQSITISSVSSTPNIISNNLSPKTVVLGNSSIHQSTSNALPNSYLTVSPPATHVLANEIKSRISNTIIEWFKHNKDKLSLINIDFNEGSDFQVELNNNQEGIIVRCKCGTTSAIGQKQGVLMVRNMCFSSL
;
A
#
# COMPACT_ATOMS: atom_id res chain seq x y z
N MET A 1 -9.55 7.47 -13.54
CA MET A 1 -8.11 7.49 -13.23
C MET A 1 -7.40 7.19 -14.53
N ASN A 2 -6.59 8.10 -15.08
CA ASN A 2 -6.01 7.91 -16.41
C ASN A 2 -4.59 7.35 -16.29
N LEU A 3 -4.46 6.14 -15.73
CA LEU A 3 -3.22 5.37 -15.73
C LEU A 3 -3.29 4.37 -16.88
N ARG A 4 -2.34 4.47 -17.82
CA ARG A 4 -2.21 3.60 -18.99
C ARG A 4 -0.74 3.32 -19.28
N ASP A 5 -0.51 2.19 -19.95
CA ASP A 5 0.78 1.73 -20.47
C ASP A 5 1.88 1.75 -19.40
N GLU A 6 3.05 2.28 -19.71
CA GLU A 6 4.17 2.31 -18.77
C GLU A 6 3.85 3.03 -17.45
N ASN A 7 3.06 4.10 -17.48
CA ASN A 7 2.64 4.80 -16.26
C ASN A 7 1.79 3.90 -15.37
N PHE A 8 0.97 3.03 -15.97
CA PHE A 8 0.24 2.01 -15.23
C PHE A 8 1.21 1.00 -14.62
N TYR A 9 2.11 0.41 -15.42
CA TYR A 9 3.06 -0.57 -14.92
C TYR A 9 4.00 -0.02 -13.85
N ASP A 10 4.45 1.23 -13.95
CA ASP A 10 5.25 1.91 -12.93
C ASP A 10 4.49 2.02 -11.60
N PHE A 11 3.22 2.42 -11.68
CA PHE A 11 2.36 2.45 -10.50
C PHE A 11 2.24 1.05 -9.87
N ILE A 12 2.03 0.01 -10.69
CA ILE A 12 1.96 -1.38 -10.20
C ILE A 12 3.28 -1.81 -9.55
N ARG A 13 4.43 -1.53 -10.17
CA ARG A 13 5.75 -1.87 -9.60
C ARG A 13 5.94 -1.24 -8.22
N GLN A 14 5.52 0.01 -8.06
CA GLN A 14 5.64 0.74 -6.79
C GLN A 14 4.64 0.28 -5.73
N PHE A 15 3.45 -0.16 -6.14
CA PHE A 15 2.37 -0.51 -5.23
C PHE A 15 2.31 -2.01 -4.91
N ALA A 16 2.27 -2.85 -5.93
CA ALA A 16 2.11 -4.31 -5.82
C ALA A 16 3.40 -5.10 -6.11
N GLY A 17 4.48 -4.40 -6.45
CA GLY A 17 5.79 -5.00 -6.69
C GLY A 17 6.03 -5.44 -8.13
N LYS A 18 7.30 -5.72 -8.44
CA LYS A 18 7.75 -6.06 -9.81
C LYS A 18 7.10 -7.32 -10.37
N LYS A 19 6.82 -8.32 -9.52
CA LYS A 19 6.22 -9.60 -9.92
C LYS A 19 4.79 -9.42 -10.45
N VAL A 20 3.98 -8.63 -9.75
CA VAL A 20 2.61 -8.33 -10.19
C VAL A 20 2.64 -7.50 -11.47
N ALA A 21 3.55 -6.52 -11.58
CA ALA A 21 3.71 -5.75 -12.81
C ALA A 21 4.06 -6.64 -14.01
N ALA A 22 4.98 -7.60 -13.84
CA ALA A 22 5.36 -8.55 -14.88
C ALA A 22 4.19 -9.44 -15.34
N LEU A 23 3.36 -9.92 -14.40
CA LEU A 23 2.16 -10.69 -14.72
C LEU A 23 1.16 -9.88 -15.55
N LEU A 24 0.96 -8.61 -15.19
CA LEU A 24 0.02 -7.75 -15.90
C LEU A 24 0.57 -7.32 -17.27
N SER A 25 1.89 -7.09 -17.39
CA SER A 25 2.49 -6.81 -18.69
C SER A 25 2.44 -8.02 -19.62
N PHE A 26 2.66 -9.23 -19.10
CA PHE A 26 2.56 -10.46 -19.87
C PHE A 26 1.17 -10.66 -20.49
N GLN A 27 0.11 -10.26 -19.78
CA GLN A 27 -1.27 -10.35 -20.24
C GLN A 27 -1.76 -9.10 -20.97
N GLU A 28 -0.88 -8.15 -21.29
CA GLU A 28 -1.23 -6.87 -21.91
C GLU A 28 -2.30 -6.07 -21.12
N CYS A 29 -2.40 -6.32 -19.81
CA CYS A 29 -3.25 -5.55 -18.91
C CYS A 29 -2.56 -4.22 -18.62
N ASN A 30 -2.71 -3.25 -19.52
CA ASN A 30 -1.98 -1.99 -19.54
C ASN A 30 -2.75 -0.79 -18.98
N SER A 31 -3.94 -0.98 -18.41
CA SER A 31 -4.74 0.11 -17.87
C SER A 31 -5.57 -0.32 -16.68
N VAL A 32 -6.09 0.65 -15.93
CA VAL A 32 -7.04 0.38 -14.84
C VAL A 32 -8.30 -0.30 -15.37
N ASP A 33 -8.80 0.12 -16.54
CA ASP A 33 -10.02 -0.44 -17.12
C ASP A 33 -9.79 -1.89 -17.58
N SER A 34 -8.67 -2.19 -18.26
CA SER A 34 -8.33 -3.55 -18.67
C SER A 34 -8.11 -4.47 -17.48
N PHE A 35 -7.43 -3.97 -16.43
CA PHE A 35 -7.22 -4.73 -15.19
C PHE A 35 -8.55 -5.05 -14.48
N LEU A 36 -9.45 -4.07 -14.33
CA LEU A 36 -10.75 -4.28 -13.70
C LEU A 36 -11.72 -5.11 -14.55
N GLY A 37 -11.53 -5.11 -15.88
CA GLY A 37 -12.27 -5.95 -16.82
C GLY A 37 -11.80 -7.40 -16.85
N CYS A 38 -10.58 -7.68 -16.37
CA CYS A 38 -10.08 -9.04 -16.25
C CYS A 38 -10.73 -9.76 -15.06
N GLN A 39 -11.39 -10.89 -15.30
CA GLN A 39 -12.09 -11.65 -14.26
C GLN A 39 -11.12 -12.27 -13.25
N ASP A 40 -10.04 -12.86 -13.75
CA ASP A 40 -8.96 -13.43 -12.95
C ASP A 40 -7.62 -13.28 -13.68
N VAL A 41 -6.81 -12.32 -13.22
CA VAL A 41 -5.47 -12.05 -13.75
C VAL A 41 -4.47 -13.17 -13.45
N THR A 42 -4.81 -14.14 -12.63
CA THR A 42 -3.92 -15.27 -12.27
C THR A 42 -4.25 -16.54 -13.03
N ALA A 43 -5.38 -16.58 -13.74
CA ALA A 43 -5.83 -17.74 -14.50
C ALA A 43 -4.78 -18.23 -15.50
N ILE A 44 -4.04 -17.31 -16.13
CA ILE A 44 -3.00 -17.65 -17.11
C ILE A 44 -1.90 -18.56 -16.52
N LEU A 45 -1.63 -18.48 -15.21
CA LEU A 45 -0.60 -19.28 -14.54
C LEU A 45 -0.97 -20.76 -14.45
N HIS A 46 -2.22 -21.13 -14.73
CA HIS A 46 -2.66 -22.52 -14.78
C HIS A 46 -2.46 -23.16 -16.17
N LEU A 47 -2.12 -22.37 -17.19
CA LEU A 47 -1.88 -22.89 -18.54
C LEU A 47 -0.52 -23.59 -18.63
N GLU A 48 -0.46 -24.70 -19.34
CA GLU A 48 0.79 -25.39 -19.67
C GLU A 48 1.43 -24.72 -20.89
N SER A 49 2.35 -23.79 -20.64
CA SER A 49 3.13 -23.12 -21.68
C SER A 49 4.56 -22.89 -21.20
N ASP A 50 5.51 -23.12 -22.10
CA ASP A 50 6.93 -22.88 -21.85
C ASP A 50 7.23 -21.40 -21.57
N GLU A 51 6.47 -20.50 -22.18
CA GLU A 51 6.58 -19.05 -22.01
C GLU A 51 6.21 -18.61 -20.58
N LEU A 52 5.45 -19.44 -19.84
CA LEU A 52 5.02 -19.15 -18.48
C LEU A 52 5.96 -19.72 -17.41
N ILE A 53 6.95 -20.53 -17.78
CA ILE A 53 7.84 -21.21 -16.82
C ILE A 53 8.50 -20.20 -15.88
N ASP A 54 9.10 -19.15 -16.44
CA ASP A 54 9.78 -18.12 -15.66
C ASP A 54 8.81 -17.33 -14.78
N LEU A 55 7.61 -17.05 -15.29
CA LEU A 55 6.59 -16.33 -14.54
C LEU A 55 6.09 -17.17 -13.34
N LYS A 56 5.80 -18.46 -13.57
CA LYS A 56 5.40 -19.43 -12.54
C LYS A 56 6.49 -19.61 -11.49
N LYS A 57 7.74 -19.77 -11.89
CA LYS A 57 8.88 -19.92 -10.97
C LYS A 57 9.01 -18.74 -9.99
N ASN A 58 8.64 -17.55 -10.43
CA ASN A 58 8.73 -16.34 -9.62
C ASN A 58 7.49 -16.08 -8.75
N MET A 59 6.33 -16.62 -9.12
CA MET A 59 5.04 -16.25 -8.54
C MET A 59 4.33 -17.40 -7.83
N CYS A 60 4.76 -18.64 -8.05
CA CYS A 60 4.11 -19.83 -7.54
C CYS A 60 5.08 -20.70 -6.72
N ILE A 61 4.50 -21.59 -5.92
CA ILE A 61 5.16 -22.70 -5.23
C ILE A 61 4.67 -23.98 -5.90
N THR A 62 5.60 -24.86 -6.26
CA THR A 62 5.28 -26.21 -6.73
C THR A 62 5.48 -27.17 -5.57
N LEU A 63 4.44 -27.91 -5.19
CA LEU A 63 4.50 -28.93 -4.16
C LEU A 63 5.07 -30.23 -4.74
N SER A 64 5.48 -31.15 -3.86
CA SER A 64 6.06 -32.45 -4.24
C SER A 64 5.12 -33.33 -5.07
N ASN A 65 3.81 -33.13 -4.97
CA ASN A 65 2.80 -33.81 -5.77
C ASN A 65 2.57 -33.18 -7.16
N GLY A 66 3.34 -32.15 -7.52
CA GLY A 66 3.22 -31.41 -8.78
C GLY A 66 2.14 -30.31 -8.78
N SER A 67 1.38 -30.14 -7.69
CA SER A 67 0.42 -29.03 -7.57
C SER A 67 1.14 -27.69 -7.52
N ILE A 68 0.62 -26.70 -8.26
CA ILE A 68 1.16 -25.34 -8.33
C ILE A 68 0.21 -24.41 -7.59
N TYR A 69 0.74 -23.64 -6.63
CA TYR A 69 0.00 -22.65 -5.84
C TYR A 69 0.58 -21.27 -6.02
N LEU A 70 -0.28 -20.26 -6.20
CA LEU A 70 0.16 -18.87 -6.22
C LEU A 70 0.68 -18.46 -4.84
N LEU A 71 1.74 -17.65 -4.81
CA LEU A 71 2.25 -17.08 -3.56
C LEU A 71 1.19 -16.17 -2.91
N PRO A 72 0.86 -16.36 -1.61
CA PRO A 72 -0.18 -15.57 -0.94
C PRO A 72 0.06 -14.06 -0.97
N GLY A 73 1.33 -13.63 -0.96
CA GLY A 73 1.68 -12.21 -1.07
C GLY A 73 1.32 -11.59 -2.41
N ILE A 74 1.37 -12.38 -3.50
CA ILE A 74 0.97 -11.94 -4.84
C ILE A 74 -0.56 -11.82 -4.90
N GLU A 75 -1.27 -12.83 -4.42
CA GLU A 75 -2.74 -12.84 -4.34
C GLU A 75 -3.27 -11.64 -3.55
N SER A 76 -2.71 -11.40 -2.37
CA SER A 76 -3.08 -10.26 -1.52
C SER A 76 -2.81 -8.92 -2.21
N SER A 77 -1.68 -8.80 -2.92
CA SER A 77 -1.32 -7.57 -3.65
C SER A 77 -2.31 -7.27 -4.78
N ILE A 78 -2.71 -8.29 -5.55
CA ILE A 78 -3.71 -8.17 -6.61
C ILE A 78 -5.07 -7.79 -6.02
N MET A 79 -5.49 -8.46 -4.94
CA MET A 79 -6.75 -8.15 -4.24
C MET A 79 -6.79 -6.69 -3.76
N HIS A 80 -5.71 -6.20 -3.14
CA HIS A 80 -5.62 -4.82 -2.68
C HIS A 80 -5.64 -3.82 -3.83
N LEU A 81 -4.99 -4.14 -4.94
CA LEU A 81 -4.99 -3.32 -6.14
C LEU A 81 -6.41 -3.20 -6.73
N THR A 82 -7.14 -4.31 -6.84
CA THR A 82 -8.54 -4.35 -7.26
C THR A 82 -9.42 -3.47 -6.37
N LYS A 83 -9.27 -3.59 -5.05
CA LYS A 83 -10.02 -2.76 -4.11
C LYS A 83 -9.69 -1.27 -4.28
N LEU A 84 -8.40 -0.93 -4.42
CA LEU A 84 -7.95 0.45 -4.60
C LEU A 84 -8.53 1.08 -5.87
N PHE A 85 -8.47 0.38 -7.00
CA PHE A 85 -8.99 0.89 -8.26
C PHE A 85 -10.51 1.03 -8.26
N LYS A 86 -11.25 0.04 -7.74
CA LYS A 86 -12.72 0.13 -7.58
C LYS A 86 -13.12 1.33 -6.73
N ASN A 87 -12.50 1.49 -5.55
CA ASN A 87 -12.77 2.61 -4.66
C ASN A 87 -12.52 3.96 -5.36
N LYS A 88 -11.42 4.08 -6.10
CA LYS A 88 -11.09 5.31 -6.82
C LYS A 88 -12.06 5.59 -7.98
N GLN A 89 -12.51 4.57 -8.68
CA GLN A 89 -13.52 4.72 -9.73
C GLN A 89 -14.86 5.18 -9.17
N GLU A 90 -15.32 4.59 -8.06
CA GLU A 90 -16.52 5.02 -7.36
C GLU A 90 -16.42 6.46 -6.85
N GLU A 91 -15.26 6.86 -6.32
CA GLU A 91 -15.03 8.23 -5.87
C GLU A 91 -15.18 9.22 -7.03
N LEU A 92 -14.60 8.92 -8.19
CA LEU A 92 -14.73 9.76 -9.39
C LEU A 92 -16.17 9.84 -9.90
N ILE A 93 -16.92 8.73 -9.88
CA ILE A 93 -18.35 8.70 -10.24
C ILE A 93 -19.18 9.54 -9.26
N LYS A 94 -18.91 9.44 -7.95
CA LYS A 94 -19.58 10.26 -6.94
C LYS A 94 -19.29 11.75 -7.12
N GLN A 95 -18.04 12.10 -7.43
CA GLN A 95 -17.63 13.48 -7.70
C GLN A 95 -18.26 14.04 -8.97
N SER A 96 -18.35 13.25 -10.05
CA SER A 96 -18.97 13.70 -11.31
C SER A 96 -20.46 13.99 -11.14
N LYS A 97 -21.20 13.11 -10.44
CA LYS A 97 -22.61 13.31 -10.09
C LYS A 97 -22.84 14.60 -9.28
N ARG A 98 -21.98 14.87 -8.29
CA ARG A 98 -22.05 16.11 -7.50
C ARG A 98 -21.82 17.37 -8.35
N ARG A 99 -20.88 17.31 -9.30
CA ARG A 99 -20.64 18.43 -10.22
C ARG A 99 -21.83 18.68 -11.14
N GLN A 100 -22.44 17.61 -11.68
CA GLN A 100 -23.62 17.72 -12.54
C GLN A 100 -24.83 18.32 -11.80
N SER A 101 -25.05 17.96 -10.53
CA SER A 101 -26.13 18.58 -9.73
C SER A 101 -25.95 20.08 -9.53
N ILE A 102 -24.70 20.57 -9.43
CA ILE A 102 -24.42 22.01 -9.31
C ILE A 102 -24.69 22.72 -10.63
N THR A 103 -24.30 22.13 -11.77
CA THR A 103 -24.55 22.71 -13.09
C THR A 103 -26.05 22.79 -13.41
N ILE A 104 -26.85 21.80 -13.04
CA ILE A 104 -28.31 21.83 -13.25
C ILE A 104 -28.98 22.90 -12.36
N SER A 105 -28.42 23.17 -11.18
CA SER A 105 -28.92 24.22 -10.27
C SER A 105 -28.60 25.65 -10.75
N SER A 106 -27.69 25.81 -11.72
CA SER A 106 -27.29 27.11 -12.27
C SER A 106 -27.98 27.52 -13.57
N VAL A 107 -28.89 26.71 -14.13
CA VAL A 107 -29.62 27.04 -15.38
C VAL A 107 -31.08 27.49 -15.12
N SER A 108 -31.54 27.50 -13.86
CA SER A 108 -32.85 28.00 -13.46
C SER A 108 -32.76 29.33 -12.71
N SER A 109 -32.06 30.31 -13.28
CA SER A 109 -32.06 31.68 -12.80
C SER A 109 -32.10 32.65 -13.98
N THR A 110 -33.30 32.88 -14.50
CA THR A 110 -33.64 34.15 -15.14
C THR A 110 -33.93 35.18 -14.04
N PRO A 111 -33.16 36.27 -13.94
CA PRO A 111 -33.71 37.52 -13.44
C PRO A 111 -33.79 38.51 -14.59
N ASN A 112 -35.02 38.80 -15.00
CA ASN A 112 -35.35 40.08 -15.62
C ASN A 112 -35.08 41.19 -14.61
N ILE A 113 -33.98 41.96 -14.71
CA ILE A 113 -33.97 43.34 -14.21
C ILE A 113 -33.14 44.24 -15.15
N ILE A 114 -33.79 45.35 -15.47
CA ILE A 114 -33.43 46.44 -16.37
C ILE A 114 -32.22 47.24 -15.87
N SER A 115 -31.46 47.74 -16.84
CA SER A 115 -30.39 48.75 -16.79
C SER A 115 -30.60 49.91 -15.78
N ASN A 116 -29.52 50.34 -15.10
CA ASN A 116 -29.08 51.75 -15.09
C ASN A 116 -27.67 51.93 -14.48
N ASN A 117 -26.88 52.75 -15.17
CA ASN A 117 -25.53 53.20 -14.86
C ASN A 117 -25.43 54.06 -13.58
N LEU A 118 -24.30 54.00 -12.87
CA LEU A 118 -23.36 55.10 -12.57
C LEU A 118 -22.32 54.68 -11.48
N SER A 119 -21.02 54.84 -11.77
CA SER A 119 -19.89 54.79 -10.82
C SER A 119 -19.58 56.19 -10.26
N PRO A 120 -18.50 56.45 -9.48
CA PRO A 120 -17.83 55.73 -8.38
C PRO A 120 -17.63 56.62 -7.10
N LYS A 121 -17.26 56.07 -5.93
CA LYS A 121 -16.61 56.88 -4.88
C LYS A 121 -15.62 56.09 -4.00
N THR A 122 -14.41 56.64 -3.93
CA THR A 122 -13.20 56.22 -3.19
C THR A 122 -13.18 56.78 -1.76
N VAL A 123 -12.78 55.98 -0.75
CA VAL A 123 -12.20 56.39 0.57
C VAL A 123 -11.43 55.15 1.10
N VAL A 124 -10.08 55.06 1.12
CA VAL A 124 -9.03 55.64 1.99
C VAL A 124 -9.04 55.22 3.48
N LEU A 125 -8.07 54.34 3.81
CA LEU A 125 -7.14 54.31 4.97
C LEU A 125 -7.65 54.12 6.42
N GLY A 126 -6.98 53.20 7.14
CA GLY A 126 -7.12 53.05 8.60
C GLY A 126 -6.30 51.89 9.17
N ASN A 127 -5.04 52.18 9.48
CA ASN A 127 -4.01 51.25 9.96
C ASN A 127 -4.08 51.14 11.49
N SER A 128 -3.80 49.97 12.09
CA SER A 128 -3.31 49.90 13.48
C SER A 128 -2.46 48.65 13.71
N SER A 129 -1.22 48.89 14.10
CA SER A 129 -0.20 47.93 14.58
C SER A 129 0.09 48.28 16.03
N ILE A 130 0.17 47.31 16.94
CA ILE A 130 0.98 47.41 18.18
C ILE A 130 1.62 46.04 18.52
N HIS A 131 2.94 46.11 18.73
CA HIS A 131 3.89 45.12 19.26
C HIS A 131 3.58 44.60 20.68
N GLN A 132 4.07 43.40 21.02
CA GLN A 132 4.91 43.23 22.21
C GLN A 132 5.74 41.94 22.17
N SER A 133 7.05 42.11 22.34
CA SER A 133 8.07 41.07 22.52
C SER A 133 8.32 40.87 24.02
N THR A 134 8.57 39.64 24.46
CA THR A 134 9.47 39.37 25.61
C THR A 134 10.00 37.93 25.55
N SER A 135 11.30 37.82 25.35
CA SER A 135 12.16 36.68 25.67
C SER A 135 12.38 36.56 27.18
N ASN A 136 12.64 35.35 27.70
CA ASN A 136 13.69 35.12 28.71
C ASN A 136 14.03 33.63 28.87
N ALA A 137 15.32 33.41 29.16
CA ALA A 137 16.05 32.16 29.11
C ALA A 137 16.03 31.35 30.43
N LEU A 138 16.50 30.10 30.28
CA LEU A 138 16.78 29.02 31.24
C LEU A 138 17.70 29.41 32.43
N PRO A 139 17.76 28.59 33.53
CA PRO A 139 18.75 27.50 33.59
C PRO A 139 18.36 26.19 34.32
N ASN A 140 19.04 25.09 33.88
CA ASN A 140 19.40 23.79 34.53
C ASN A 140 18.71 23.34 35.82
N SER A 141 18.27 22.10 36.01
CA SER A 141 19.00 20.80 36.07
C SER A 141 17.94 19.76 36.56
N TYR A 142 17.89 18.46 36.22
CA TYR A 142 18.85 17.37 36.37
C TYR A 142 18.51 16.24 35.36
N LEU A 143 19.55 15.58 34.86
CA LEU A 143 19.50 14.40 34.00
C LEU A 143 18.99 13.18 34.78
N THR A 144 17.78 12.73 34.49
CA THR A 144 17.41 11.31 34.58
C THR A 144 17.35 10.78 33.16
N VAL A 145 18.37 10.00 32.79
CA VAL A 145 18.43 9.26 31.53
C VAL A 145 17.33 8.20 31.57
N SER A 146 16.16 8.57 31.06
CA SER A 146 15.13 7.61 30.69
C SER A 146 15.60 6.90 29.41
N PRO A 147 15.52 5.56 29.32
CA PRO A 147 15.86 4.87 28.09
C PRO A 147 14.94 5.41 26.98
N PRO A 148 15.46 5.62 25.75
CA PRO A 148 14.71 6.29 24.71
C PRO A 148 13.45 5.47 24.38
N ALA A 149 12.28 6.12 24.51
CA ALA A 149 10.96 5.53 24.30
C ALA A 149 10.78 4.87 22.90
N THR A 150 11.69 5.15 21.97
CA THR A 150 11.78 4.50 20.66
C THR A 150 12.02 2.99 20.75
N HIS A 151 12.71 2.50 21.79
CA HIS A 151 13.04 1.06 21.90
C HIS A 151 11.88 0.17 22.37
N VAL A 152 10.94 0.74 23.13
CA VAL A 152 9.76 0.00 23.63
C VAL A 152 8.75 -0.24 22.52
N LEU A 153 8.43 0.80 21.75
CA LEU A 153 7.53 0.71 20.59
C LEU A 153 8.09 -0.22 19.51
N ALA A 154 9.39 -0.12 19.27
CA ALA A 154 10.16 -1.01 18.40
C ALA A 154 10.01 -2.50 18.78
N ASN A 155 10.15 -2.81 20.06
CA ASN A 155 10.04 -4.18 20.58
C ASN A 155 8.59 -4.71 20.52
N GLU A 156 7.61 -3.85 20.78
CA GLU A 156 6.19 -4.21 20.71
C GLU A 156 5.76 -4.56 19.28
N ILE A 157 6.16 -3.73 18.30
CA ILE A 157 5.87 -3.96 16.88
C ILE A 157 6.55 -5.26 16.40
N LYS A 158 7.82 -5.46 16.78
CA LYS A 158 8.55 -6.69 16.48
C LYS A 158 7.80 -7.93 17.02
N SER A 159 7.47 -7.92 18.31
CA SER A 159 6.75 -9.02 18.96
C SER A 159 5.40 -9.31 18.29
N ARG A 160 4.64 -8.27 17.96
CA ARG A 160 3.33 -8.41 17.30
C ARG A 160 3.45 -9.08 15.93
N ILE A 161 4.48 -8.75 15.15
CA ILE A 161 4.70 -9.34 13.84
C ILE A 161 5.15 -10.78 13.96
N SER A 162 6.11 -11.08 14.85
CA SER A 162 6.54 -12.45 15.11
C SER A 162 5.36 -13.34 15.50
N ASN A 163 4.52 -12.87 16.44
CA ASN A 163 3.33 -13.59 16.86
C ASN A 163 2.35 -13.78 15.71
N THR A 164 2.14 -12.76 14.86
CA THR A 164 1.24 -12.87 13.70
C THR A 164 1.73 -13.92 12.71
N ILE A 165 3.03 -13.97 12.43
CA ILE A 165 3.63 -14.96 11.53
C ILE A 165 3.46 -16.36 12.12
N ILE A 166 3.81 -16.55 13.40
CA ILE A 166 3.70 -17.84 14.10
C ILE A 166 2.24 -18.33 14.12
N GLU A 167 1.29 -17.47 14.48
CA GLU A 167 -0.13 -17.82 14.52
C GLU A 167 -0.68 -18.16 13.13
N TRP A 168 -0.26 -17.42 12.09
CA TRP A 168 -0.63 -17.76 10.71
C TRP A 168 -0.12 -19.15 10.32
N PHE A 169 1.13 -19.51 10.66
CA PHE A 169 1.67 -20.83 10.40
C PHE A 169 0.93 -21.93 11.14
N LYS A 170 0.63 -21.73 12.44
CA LYS A 170 -0.17 -22.68 13.22
C LYS A 170 -1.54 -22.92 12.59
N HIS A 171 -2.22 -21.85 12.17
CA HIS A 171 -3.55 -21.93 11.59
C HIS A 171 -3.56 -22.59 10.20
N ASN A 172 -2.45 -22.52 9.47
CA ASN A 172 -2.33 -23.10 8.12
C ASN A 172 -1.53 -24.41 8.10
N LYS A 173 -1.16 -24.98 9.26
CA LYS A 173 -0.32 -26.16 9.38
C LYS A 173 -0.82 -27.35 8.56
N ASP A 174 -2.11 -27.65 8.66
CA ASP A 174 -2.74 -28.76 7.95
C ASP A 174 -2.78 -28.55 6.44
N LYS A 175 -2.99 -27.30 6.00
CA LYS A 175 -3.02 -26.93 4.57
C LYS A 175 -1.63 -26.99 3.92
N LEU A 176 -0.59 -26.67 4.69
CA LEU A 176 0.79 -26.66 4.23
C LEU A 176 1.47 -28.04 4.35
N SER A 177 0.76 -29.07 4.83
CA SER A 177 1.31 -30.41 5.07
C SER A 177 2.57 -30.39 5.98
N LEU A 178 2.67 -29.39 6.88
CA LEU A 178 3.81 -29.24 7.78
C LEU A 178 3.62 -30.15 9.00
N ILE A 179 4.06 -31.40 8.90
CA ILE A 179 3.99 -32.37 10.00
C ILE A 179 5.16 -32.10 10.97
N ASN A 180 4.85 -31.86 12.24
CA ASN A 180 5.81 -31.72 13.35
C ASN A 180 6.88 -30.61 13.23
N ILE A 181 6.62 -29.54 12.48
CA ILE A 181 7.51 -28.37 12.45
C ILE A 181 6.97 -27.31 13.40
N ASP A 182 7.75 -27.02 14.45
CA ASP A 182 7.54 -25.85 15.30
C ASP A 182 8.29 -24.67 14.68
N PHE A 183 7.54 -23.72 14.14
CA PHE A 183 8.08 -22.53 13.49
C PHE A 183 8.34 -21.45 14.54
N ASN A 184 9.62 -21.13 14.81
CA ASN A 184 10.00 -20.22 15.89
C ASN A 184 10.88 -19.05 15.41
N GLU A 185 10.73 -17.89 16.07
CA GLU A 185 11.63 -16.76 15.90
C GLU A 185 13.00 -17.11 16.54
N GLY A 186 14.09 -16.82 15.83
CA GLY A 186 15.47 -17.13 16.22
C GLY A 186 16.02 -18.39 15.54
N SER A 187 15.20 -19.42 15.34
CA SER A 187 15.60 -20.66 14.63
C SER A 187 15.26 -20.62 13.15
N ASP A 188 14.03 -20.23 12.79
CA ASP A 188 13.49 -20.37 11.43
C ASP A 188 13.39 -19.03 10.71
N PHE A 189 13.17 -17.97 11.48
CA PHE A 189 13.20 -16.60 11.00
C PHE A 189 13.66 -15.62 12.08
N GLN A 190 14.09 -14.43 11.67
CA GLN A 190 14.46 -13.34 12.56
C GLN A 190 13.76 -12.05 12.10
N VAL A 191 13.26 -11.29 13.06
CA VAL A 191 12.65 -9.98 12.79
C VAL A 191 13.59 -8.88 13.31
N GLU A 192 14.00 -8.00 12.42
CA GLU A 192 14.89 -6.87 12.69
C GLU A 192 14.20 -5.57 12.31
N LEU A 193 14.51 -4.49 13.02
CA LEU A 193 14.09 -3.15 12.61
C LEU A 193 15.07 -2.61 11.58
N ASN A 194 14.54 -2.05 10.49
CA ASN A 194 15.38 -1.38 9.51
C ASN A 194 15.72 0.02 10.04
N ASN A 195 16.92 0.19 10.58
CA ASN A 195 17.35 1.47 11.16
C ASN A 195 17.40 2.61 10.14
N ASN A 196 17.37 2.32 8.83
CA ASN A 196 17.50 3.31 7.75
C ASN A 196 16.20 3.61 7.00
N GLN A 197 15.12 2.86 7.22
CA GLN A 197 13.82 3.05 6.57
C GLN A 197 12.72 2.59 7.52
N GLU A 198 11.67 3.39 7.75
CA GLU A 198 10.49 3.01 8.56
C GLU A 198 9.91 1.65 8.12
N GLY A 199 10.38 0.58 8.74
CA GLY A 199 10.16 -0.76 8.23
C GLY A 199 10.91 -1.84 9.00
N ILE A 200 10.56 -3.08 8.67
CA ILE A 200 10.85 -4.27 9.45
C ILE A 200 11.37 -5.31 8.47
N ILE A 201 12.48 -5.93 8.81
CA ILE A 201 13.13 -6.94 7.99
C ILE A 201 12.86 -8.29 8.64
N VAL A 202 12.26 -9.19 7.89
CA VAL A 202 12.08 -10.60 8.26
C VAL A 202 13.10 -11.42 7.45
N ARG A 203 14.08 -11.99 8.12
CA ARG A 203 15.06 -12.90 7.51
C ARG A 203 14.63 -14.34 7.79
N CYS A 204 14.54 -15.17 6.77
CA CYS A 204 14.36 -16.60 6.93
C CYS A 204 15.74 -17.28 7.06
N LYS A 205 15.80 -18.43 7.75
CA LYS A 205 17.00 -19.27 7.88
C LYS A 205 17.64 -19.65 6.54
N CYS A 206 16.83 -19.77 5.49
CA CYS A 206 17.33 -20.02 4.13
C CYS A 206 18.13 -18.86 3.51
N GLY A 207 18.29 -17.75 4.23
CA GLY A 207 18.96 -16.54 3.78
C GLY A 207 18.05 -15.55 3.06
N THR A 208 16.79 -15.92 2.77
CA THR A 208 15.88 -14.98 2.10
C THR A 208 15.43 -13.89 3.04
N THR A 209 15.49 -12.64 2.56
CA THR A 209 15.15 -11.45 3.33
C THR A 209 13.91 -10.77 2.76
N SER A 210 12.98 -10.46 3.64
CA SER A 210 11.66 -9.89 3.35
C SER A 210 11.55 -8.55 4.07
N ALA A 211 11.28 -7.45 3.37
CA ALA A 211 11.11 -6.14 4.01
C ALA A 211 9.63 -5.77 4.09
N ILE A 212 9.16 -5.40 5.27
CA ILE A 212 7.82 -4.90 5.56
C ILE A 212 7.95 -3.41 5.85
N GLY A 213 7.53 -2.55 4.93
CA GLY A 213 7.55 -1.10 5.14
C GLY A 213 6.18 -0.58 5.57
N GLN A 214 6.12 0.61 6.16
CA GLN A 214 4.87 1.33 6.34
C GLN A 214 4.73 2.41 5.25
N LYS A 215 3.59 2.47 4.57
CA LYS A 215 3.26 3.56 3.64
C LYS A 215 1.86 4.05 3.98
N GLN A 216 1.73 5.32 4.35
CA GLN A 216 0.44 5.95 4.71
C GLN A 216 -0.32 5.18 5.82
N GLY A 217 0.40 4.70 6.83
CA GLY A 217 -0.21 3.95 7.94
C GLY A 217 -0.45 2.46 7.67
N VAL A 218 -0.29 1.99 6.43
CA VAL A 218 -0.51 0.59 6.04
C VAL A 218 0.81 -0.17 5.96
N LEU A 219 0.88 -1.35 6.59
CA LEU A 219 2.00 -2.27 6.48
C LEU A 219 1.98 -2.95 5.11
N MET A 220 3.09 -2.87 4.38
CA MET A 220 3.27 -3.45 3.05
C MET A 220 4.44 -4.41 3.05
N VAL A 221 4.21 -5.66 2.65
CA VAL A 221 5.25 -6.67 2.52
C VAL A 221 5.85 -6.58 1.11
N ARG A 222 7.13 -6.23 1.00
CA ARG A 222 7.78 -5.96 -0.30
C ARG A 222 8.36 -7.20 -0.95
N ASN A 223 8.51 -8.31 -0.23
CA ASN A 223 8.85 -9.65 -0.72
C ASN A 223 8.57 -10.64 0.42
N MET A 224 7.94 -11.80 0.17
CA MET A 224 8.04 -12.97 1.05
C MET A 224 8.55 -14.13 0.22
N CYS A 225 9.47 -14.90 0.78
CA CYS A 225 9.88 -16.18 0.22
C CYS A 225 9.73 -17.24 1.31
N PHE A 226 8.93 -18.26 1.02
CA PHE A 226 8.92 -19.49 1.78
C PHE A 226 9.69 -20.49 0.94
N SER A 227 10.99 -20.62 1.21
CA SER A 227 11.74 -21.76 0.68
C SER A 227 11.16 -23.02 1.31
N SER A 228 10.80 -23.99 0.48
CA SER A 228 10.42 -25.34 0.89
C SER A 228 11.44 -25.89 1.90
N LEU A 229 10.96 -26.18 3.11
CA LEU A 229 11.60 -27.11 4.04
C LEU A 229 11.42 -28.53 3.52
#